data_AF-A0A5C5UJM6-F1
#
_entry.id   AF-A0A5C5UJM6-F1
#
_cell.length_a   1.000
_cell.length_b   1.000
_cell.length_c   1.000
_cell.angle_alpha   90.00
_cell.angle_beta   90.00
_cell.angle_gamma   90.00
#
_symmetry.space_group_name_H-M   'P 1'
#
loop_
_entity.id
_entity.type
_entity.pdbx_description
1 polymer ?
#
loop_
_entity_poly.entity_id
_entity_poly.type
_entity_poly.pdbx_seq_one_letter_code
_entity_poly.pdbx_strand_id
1 'polypeptide(L)'
;MKKLFHIFLVAIPGFYGCAQETEKAKEEPFTLNETGEETFNAPDYGSLLILEIGRGSILIGPPAADPEASYPAYELQIEESAKVEGTKASTSELRKGDKVDVWTSTEGRKDEVVEKIYVYRQ
;
A
#
# COMPACT_ATOMS: atom_id res chain seq x y z
N MET A 1 -25.55 -57.58 -36.44
CA MET A 1 -24.09 -57.42 -36.37
C MET A 1 -23.75 -55.97 -36.15
N LYS A 2 -22.79 -55.71 -35.26
CA LYS A 2 -22.29 -54.43 -34.76
C LYS A 2 -22.24 -53.31 -35.81
N LYS A 3 -22.56 -52.09 -35.40
CA LYS A 3 -21.76 -50.89 -35.70
C LYS A 3 -21.99 -49.84 -34.61
N LEU A 4 -21.07 -49.89 -33.65
CA LEU A 4 -20.72 -48.83 -32.72
C LEU A 4 -20.13 -47.70 -33.57
N PHE A 5 -20.68 -46.49 -33.51
CA PHE A 5 -19.94 -45.29 -33.93
C PHE A 5 -20.02 -44.25 -32.82
N HIS A 6 -18.82 -43.85 -32.45
CA HIS A 6 -18.45 -42.99 -31.34
C HIS A 6 -18.58 -41.51 -31.72
N ILE A 7 -18.89 -40.71 -30.68
CA ILE A 7 -18.42 -39.33 -30.47
C ILE A 7 -18.99 -38.26 -31.42
N PHE A 8 -19.79 -37.33 -30.89
CA PHE A 8 -19.27 -35.97 -30.69
C PHE A 8 -19.98 -35.26 -29.53
N LEU A 9 -19.15 -34.98 -28.53
CA LEU A 9 -19.36 -34.12 -27.38
C LEU A 9 -19.37 -32.67 -27.86
N VAL A 10 -20.48 -31.95 -27.70
CA VAL A 10 -20.47 -30.49 -27.63
C VAL A 10 -21.49 -30.05 -26.57
N ALA A 11 -21.00 -29.89 -25.35
CA ALA A 11 -21.67 -29.14 -24.30
C ALA A 11 -21.45 -27.65 -24.57
N ILE A 12 -22.53 -26.90 -24.86
CA ILE A 12 -22.51 -25.43 -24.78
C ILE A 12 -23.41 -25.08 -23.59
N PRO A 13 -22.86 -24.95 -22.36
CA PRO A 13 -23.57 -24.24 -21.32
C PRO A 13 -23.72 -22.78 -21.79
N GLY A 14 -24.97 -22.34 -21.94
CA GLY A 14 -25.28 -20.95 -22.22
C GLY A 14 -24.61 -20.07 -21.16
N PHE A 15 -23.78 -19.15 -21.63
CA PHE A 15 -23.20 -18.12 -20.79
C PHE A 15 -24.36 -17.34 -20.17
N TYR A 16 -24.54 -17.53 -18.86
CA TYR A 16 -25.22 -16.58 -18.01
C TYR A 16 -24.49 -15.24 -18.21
N GLY A 17 -25.14 -14.31 -18.90
CA GLY A 17 -24.75 -12.92 -18.88
C GLY A 17 -24.95 -12.40 -17.46
N CYS A 18 -23.90 -12.48 -16.64
CA CYS A 18 -23.81 -11.64 -15.47
C CYS A 18 -23.69 -10.20 -15.96
N ALA A 19 -24.78 -9.44 -15.83
CA ALA A 19 -24.70 -8.00 -15.71
C ALA A 19 -23.75 -7.69 -14.54
N GLN A 20 -22.54 -7.23 -14.84
CA GLN A 20 -21.64 -6.75 -13.82
C GLN A 20 -21.86 -5.24 -13.71
N GLU A 21 -22.74 -4.89 -12.78
CA GLU A 21 -22.79 -3.56 -12.19
C GLU A 21 -21.43 -3.20 -11.60
N THR A 22 -20.97 -2.02 -11.99
CA THR A 22 -20.26 -1.04 -11.16
C THR A 22 -19.12 -1.57 -10.28
N GLU A 23 -17.92 -1.67 -10.85
CA GLU A 23 -16.70 -1.58 -10.05
C GLU A 23 -16.45 -0.09 -9.76
N LYS A 24 -16.97 0.39 -8.62
CA LYS A 24 -16.52 1.65 -8.02
C LYS A 24 -15.00 1.53 -7.84
N ALA A 25 -14.26 2.32 -8.60
CA ALA A 25 -12.85 2.58 -8.34
C ALA A 25 -12.72 2.99 -6.86
N LYS A 26 -11.85 2.27 -6.17
CA LYS A 26 -11.54 2.42 -4.75
C LYS A 26 -11.06 3.87 -4.53
N GLU A 27 -11.93 4.71 -3.98
CA GLU A 27 -11.62 6.09 -3.60
C GLU A 27 -10.52 6.06 -2.52
N GLU A 28 -9.35 6.60 -2.83
CA GLU A 28 -8.34 6.93 -1.83
C GLU A 28 -8.85 8.13 -1.00
N PRO A 29 -8.54 8.19 0.32
CA PRO A 29 -9.01 9.26 1.17
C PRO A 29 -8.38 10.60 0.78
N PHE A 30 -9.16 11.43 0.07
CA PHE A 30 -8.78 12.77 -0.34
C PHE A 30 -8.90 13.76 0.84
N THR A 31 -8.01 14.74 0.88
CA THR A 31 -8.14 15.90 1.76
C THR A 31 -8.09 17.15 0.88
N LEU A 32 -9.12 17.99 0.95
CA LEU A 32 -9.37 19.11 0.03
C LEU A 32 -8.86 20.40 0.67
N ASN A 33 -7.95 21.11 0.02
CA ASN A 33 -7.42 22.42 0.41
C ASN A 33 -8.12 23.55 -0.36
N GLU A 34 -8.31 24.71 0.30
CA GLU A 34 -9.24 25.80 -0.06
C GLU A 34 -8.95 26.56 -1.38
N THR A 35 -7.97 26.15 -2.18
CA THR A 35 -7.59 26.83 -3.43
C THR A 35 -7.86 26.04 -4.72
N GLY A 36 -8.35 24.80 -4.64
CA GLY A 36 -8.79 24.06 -5.84
C GLY A 36 -7.69 23.71 -6.85
N GLU A 37 -6.42 23.87 -6.49
CA GLU A 37 -5.29 23.34 -7.26
C GLU A 37 -4.84 22.00 -6.66
N GLU A 38 -4.92 20.94 -7.46
CA GLU A 38 -4.46 19.60 -7.10
C GLU A 38 -2.93 19.56 -6.98
N THR A 39 -2.38 19.89 -5.81
CA THR A 39 -0.99 19.52 -5.51
C THR A 39 -0.98 18.07 -5.07
N PHE A 40 -0.73 17.15 -6.02
CA PHE A 40 -0.42 15.76 -5.70
C PHE A 40 0.91 15.76 -4.93
N ASN A 41 0.85 15.77 -3.60
CA ASN A 41 2.06 15.74 -2.79
C ASN A 41 2.60 14.31 -2.81
N ALA A 42 3.70 14.08 -3.56
CA ALA A 42 4.36 12.79 -3.61
C ALA A 42 4.93 12.42 -2.23
N PRO A 43 5.04 11.13 -1.88
CA PRO A 43 5.69 10.74 -0.64
C PRO A 43 7.19 11.07 -0.70
N ASP A 44 7.75 11.52 0.43
CA ASP A 44 9.20 11.71 0.58
C ASP A 44 9.93 10.37 0.50
N TYR A 45 9.29 9.32 1.01
CA TYR A 45 9.77 7.94 0.96
C TYR A 45 8.71 7.02 0.36
N GLY A 46 8.96 6.54 -0.86
CA GLY A 46 8.04 5.69 -1.59
C GLY A 46 8.46 4.22 -1.65
N SER A 47 7.48 3.32 -1.52
CA SER A 47 7.59 1.87 -1.74
C SER A 47 8.67 1.18 -0.90
N LEU A 48 8.86 1.63 0.34
CA LEU A 48 9.82 1.04 1.28
C LEU A 48 9.14 0.01 2.21
N LEU A 49 9.94 -0.75 2.94
CA LEU A 49 9.50 -1.67 3.99
C LEU A 49 9.81 -1.10 5.37
N ILE A 50 8.92 -1.33 6.33
CA ILE A 50 9.24 -1.17 7.75
C ILE A 50 10.24 -2.26 8.15
N LEU A 51 11.46 -1.87 8.51
CA LEU A 51 12.53 -2.77 8.93
C LEU A 51 12.49 -3.01 10.45
N GLU A 52 12.17 -1.97 11.21
CA GLU A 52 12.07 -2.00 12.67
C GLU A 52 11.06 -0.96 13.17
N ILE A 53 10.44 -1.25 14.32
CA ILE A 53 9.53 -0.34 15.03
C ILE A 53 10.14 -0.07 16.40
N GLY A 54 10.63 1.15 16.57
CA GLY A 54 11.16 1.66 17.82
C GLY A 54 10.08 2.26 18.71
N ARG A 55 10.50 2.82 19.86
CA ARG A 55 9.61 3.61 20.71
C ARG A 55 9.52 5.02 20.14
N GLY A 56 8.46 5.30 19.38
CA GLY A 56 8.24 6.62 18.78
C GLY A 56 9.03 6.85 17.50
N SER A 57 9.62 5.80 16.91
CA SER A 57 10.29 5.88 15.61
C SER A 57 10.01 4.62 14.77
N ILE A 58 10.17 4.76 13.46
CA ILE A 58 10.23 3.63 12.53
C ILE A 58 11.52 3.70 11.74
N LEU A 59 12.09 2.53 11.46
CA LEU A 59 13.18 2.38 10.51
C LEU A 59 12.62 1.83 9.21
N ILE A 60 12.80 2.55 8.11
CA ILE A 60 12.34 2.12 6.77
C ILE A 60 13.51 1.96 5.81
N GLY A 61 13.35 1.08 4.84
CA GLY A 61 14.36 0.87 3.79
C GLY A 61 13.85 0.01 2.64
N PRO A 62 14.62 -0.13 1.56
CA PRO A 62 14.21 -0.92 0.42
C PRO A 62 14.15 -2.42 0.79
N PRO A 63 13.38 -3.23 0.04
CA PRO A 63 13.46 -4.68 0.19
C PRO A 63 14.89 -5.16 -0.09
N ALA A 64 15.49 -5.86 0.87
CA ALA A 64 16.83 -6.42 0.70
C ALA A 64 16.78 -7.59 -0.29
N ALA A 65 17.51 -7.47 -1.40
CA ALA A 65 17.64 -8.53 -2.40
C ALA A 65 18.87 -9.42 -2.14
N ASP A 66 19.92 -8.84 -1.55
CA ASP A 66 21.16 -9.51 -1.19
C ASP A 66 21.44 -9.31 0.32
N PRO A 67 21.47 -10.38 1.13
CA PRO A 67 21.69 -10.27 2.57
C PRO A 67 23.10 -9.79 2.96
N GLU A 68 24.09 -9.89 2.06
CA GLU A 68 25.47 -9.44 2.31
C GLU A 68 25.68 -7.97 1.91
N ALA A 69 24.71 -7.37 1.22
CA ALA A 69 24.76 -5.98 0.81
C ALA A 69 24.24 -5.04 1.90
N SER A 70 24.80 -3.83 1.94
CA SER A 70 24.29 -2.75 2.79
C SER A 70 23.36 -1.86 1.95
N TYR A 71 22.13 -1.68 2.44
CA TYR A 71 21.12 -0.82 1.83
C TYR A 71 20.88 0.41 2.72
N PRO A 72 20.48 1.56 2.13
CA PRO A 72 20.12 2.72 2.93
C PRO A 72 18.90 2.40 3.81
N ALA A 73 18.94 2.92 5.04
CA ALA A 73 17.83 2.88 5.97
C ALA A 73 17.63 4.27 6.59
N TYR A 74 16.37 4.63 6.83
CA TYR A 74 15.97 5.94 7.31
C TYR A 74 15.19 5.76 8.60
N GLU A 75 15.66 6.38 9.68
CA GLU A 75 14.93 6.42 10.95
C GLU A 75 14.09 7.69 11.00
N LEU A 76 12.77 7.52 11.12
CA LEU A 76 11.80 8.61 11.12
C LEU A 76 11.05 8.64 12.46
N GLN A 77 10.82 9.84 13.00
CA GLN A 77 10.07 10.01 14.24
C GLN A 77 8.57 9.91 13.98
N ILE A 78 7.87 9.09 14.76
CA ILE A 78 6.41 8.97 14.73
C ILE A 78 5.82 9.58 15.98
N GLU A 79 4.89 10.50 15.78
CA GLU A 79 4.03 11.04 16.82
C GLU A 79 2.63 10.42 16.76
N GLU A 80 1.85 10.57 17.83
CA GLU A 80 0.45 10.11 17.87
C GLU A 80 -0.45 10.80 16.84
N SER A 81 -0.04 11.98 16.37
CA SER A 81 -0.71 12.76 15.32
C SER A 81 -0.52 12.20 13.91
N ALA A 82 0.42 11.27 13.71
CA ALA A 82 0.70 10.70 12.40
C ALA A 82 -0.53 9.96 11.85
N LYS A 83 -0.97 10.33 10.64
CA LYS A 83 -2.11 9.71 9.97
C LYS A 83 -1.68 8.36 9.37
N VAL A 84 -2.42 7.30 9.66
CA VAL A 84 -2.21 5.99 9.03
C VAL A 84 -3.39 5.66 8.13
N GLU A 85 -3.09 5.32 6.88
CA GLU A 85 -4.06 5.01 5.84
C GLU A 85 -3.72 3.70 5.11
N GLY A 86 -4.65 3.23 4.28
CA GLY A 86 -4.47 2.02 3.47
C GLY A 86 -5.07 0.79 4.15
N THR A 87 -4.27 -0.26 4.35
CA THR A 87 -4.73 -1.50 4.99
C THR A 87 -4.75 -1.48 6.51
N LYS A 88 -4.18 -0.43 7.12
CA LYS A 88 -4.09 -0.24 8.57
C LYS A 88 -4.69 1.11 8.95
N ALA A 89 -5.21 1.20 10.16
CA ALA A 89 -5.90 2.40 10.64
C ALA A 89 -5.10 3.20 11.68
N SER A 90 -4.05 2.62 12.26
CA SER A 90 -3.30 3.24 13.35
C SER A 90 -1.83 2.84 13.36
N THR A 91 -0.99 3.67 14.00
CA THR A 91 0.44 3.39 14.19
C THR A 91 0.67 2.12 15.02
N SER A 92 -0.28 1.80 15.91
CA SER A 92 -0.25 0.59 16.75
C SER A 92 -0.42 -0.71 15.97
N GLU A 93 -0.98 -0.65 14.75
CA GLU A 93 -1.16 -1.80 13.86
C GLU A 93 0.05 -2.05 12.95
N LEU A 94 0.96 -1.08 12.82
CA LEU A 94 2.16 -1.20 11.99
C LEU A 94 3.02 -2.38 12.44
N ARG A 95 3.60 -3.10 11.48
CA ARG A 95 4.45 -4.27 11.72
C ARG A 95 5.67 -4.21 10.82
N LYS A 96 6.76 -4.82 11.30
CA LYS A 96 7.92 -5.10 10.46
C LYS A 96 7.47 -5.86 9.20
N GLY A 97 7.98 -5.45 8.07
CA GLY A 97 7.68 -6.01 6.76
C GLY A 97 6.59 -5.27 6.00
N ASP A 98 5.79 -4.41 6.65
CA ASP A 98 4.77 -3.61 5.94
C ASP A 98 5.40 -2.79 4.82
N LYS A 99 4.75 -2.76 3.65
CA LYS A 99 5.14 -1.91 2.53
C LYS A 99 4.43 -0.57 2.68
N VAL A 100 5.18 0.52 2.68
CA VAL A 100 4.70 1.85 3.02
C VAL A 100 5.18 2.93 2.07
N ASP A 101 4.34 3.95 1.92
CA ASP A 101 4.74 5.29 1.50
C ASP A 101 4.65 6.22 2.72
N VAL A 102 5.62 7.12 2.88
CA VAL A 102 5.73 8.01 4.04
C VAL A 102 5.89 9.47 3.60
N TRP A 103 5.09 10.33 4.19
CA TRP A 103 5.18 11.78 4.10
C TRP A 103 5.67 12.33 5.43
N THR A 104 6.60 13.26 5.36
CA THR A 104 7.29 13.83 6.50
C THR A 104 7.20 15.36 6.48
N SER A 105 7.40 15.96 7.65
CA SER A 105 7.59 17.39 7.77
C SER A 105 8.80 17.70 8.63
N THR A 106 9.45 18.79 8.27
CA THR A 106 10.64 19.34 8.95
C THR A 106 10.35 20.69 9.59
N GLU A 107 9.08 21.15 9.59
CA GLU A 107 8.73 22.51 10.02
C GLU A 107 9.18 22.80 11.46
N GLY A 108 10.26 23.57 11.57
CA GLY A 108 10.83 24.02 12.85
C GLY A 108 11.59 22.95 13.64
N ARG A 109 11.90 21.79 13.04
CA ARG A 109 12.54 20.66 13.72
C ARG A 109 13.85 20.24 13.04
N LYS A 110 14.73 19.62 13.84
CA LYS A 110 16.01 19.10 13.36
C LYS A 110 15.87 17.75 12.66
N ASP A 111 14.85 16.99 13.06
CA ASP A 111 14.59 15.63 12.60
C ASP A 111 13.27 15.60 11.81
N GLU A 112 13.19 14.69 10.84
CA GLU A 112 11.97 14.46 10.05
C GLU A 112 10.91 13.74 10.90
N VAL A 113 9.72 14.31 10.92
CA VAL A 113 8.58 13.77 11.66
C VAL A 113 7.55 13.29 10.67
N VAL A 114 7.06 12.08 10.88
CA VAL A 114 6.06 11.46 10.01
C VAL A 114 4.71 12.14 10.18
N GLU A 115 4.18 12.66 9.08
CA GLU A 115 2.83 13.21 9.02
C GLU A 115 1.81 12.16 8.58
N LYS A 116 2.17 11.35 7.58
CA LYS A 116 1.29 10.33 7.01
C LYS A 116 2.08 9.09 6.61
N ILE A 117 1.47 7.92 6.87
CA ILE A 117 1.91 6.61 6.40
C ILE A 117 0.76 5.97 5.63
N TYR A 118 0.99 5.62 4.37
CA TYR A 118 0.08 4.77 3.62
C TYR A 118 0.61 3.35 3.59
N VAL A 119 -0.19 2.38 4.06
CA VAL A 119 0.19 0.97 4.11
C VAL A 119 -0.48 0.20 2.98
N TYR A 120 0.35 -0.41 2.12
CA TYR A 120 -0.13 -1.23 1.00
C TYR A 120 -0.73 -2.56 1.48
N ARG A 121 -1.57 -3.17 0.63
CA ARG A 121 -1.98 -4.56 0.80
C ARG A 121 -0.84 -5.47 0.34
N GLN A 122 -0.43 -6.38 1.20
CA GLN A 122 0.55 -7.44 0.91
C GLN A 122 -0.13 -8.74 0.52
#